data_AF-M1PA21-F1
#
_entry.id   AF-M1PA21-F1
#
_cell.length_a   1.000
_cell.length_b   1.000
_cell.length_c   1.000
_cell.angle_alpha   90.00
_cell.angle_beta   90.00
_cell.angle_gamma   90.00
#
_symmetry.space_group_name_H-M   'P 1'
#
loop_
_entity.id
_entity.type
_entity.pdbx_description
1 polymer ?
#
loop_
_entity_poly.entity_id
_entity_poly.type
_entity_poly.pdbx_seq_one_letter_code
_entity_poly.pdbx_strand_id
1 'polypeptide(L)' 'MELEENQSALILESDENGEISVNVASGDHDSVTGALCKIIANKIMGDEDFQQELMEKLDREE' A
#
# COMPACT_ATOMS: atom_id res chain seq x y z
N MET A 1 3.81 -9.07 -12.79
CA MET A 1 3.41 -10.25 -11.99
C MET A 1 1.98 -10.56 -12.34
N GLU A 2 1.63 -11.82 -12.54
CA GLU A 2 0.23 -12.24 -12.74
C GLU A 2 -0.28 -12.76 -11.38
N LEU A 3 -1.40 -12.21 -10.91
CA LEU A 3 -2.01 -12.55 -9.62
C LEU A 3 -3.22 -13.44 -9.85
N GLU A 4 -3.40 -14.45 -9.01
CA GLU A 4 -4.62 -15.28 -9.01
C GLU A 4 -5.85 -14.47 -8.58
N GLU A 5 -7.06 -14.95 -8.87
CA GLU A 5 -8.32 -14.23 -8.56
C GLU A 5 -8.46 -13.87 -7.07
N ASN A 6 -7.95 -14.71 -6.18
CA ASN A 6 -8.00 -14.51 -4.73
C ASN A 6 -6.76 -13.78 -4.17
N GLN A 7 -5.92 -13.22 -5.03
CA GLN A 7 -4.70 -12.53 -4.64
C GLN A 7 -4.77 -11.04 -4.97
N SER A 8 -4.26 -10.25 -4.04
CA SER A 8 -4.14 -8.81 -4.16
C SER A 8 -2.83 -8.38 -3.49
N ALA A 9 -2.21 -7.34 -4.02
CA ALA A 9 -0.95 -6.80 -3.53
C ALA A 9 -1.01 -5.27 -3.45
N LEU A 10 -0.42 -4.73 -2.40
CA LEU A 10 -0.01 -3.33 -2.33
C LEU A 10 1.38 -3.23 -2.94
N ILE A 11 1.53 -2.36 -3.93
CA ILE A 11 2.81 -2.06 -4.58
C ILE A 11 3.20 -0.67 -4.12
N LEU A 12 4.29 -0.57 -3.37
CA LEU A 12 4.86 0.69 -2.92
C LEU A 12 6.08 1.00 -3.78
N GLU A 13 6.13 2.22 -4.32
CA GLU A 13 7.25 2.71 -5.09
C GLU A 13 7.69 4.05 -4.49
N SER A 14 8.98 4.20 -4.21
CA SER A 14 9.56 5.49 -3.85
C SER A 14 10.29 6.07 -5.06
N ASP A 15 10.11 7.36 -5.31
CA ASP A 15 10.85 8.07 -6.34
C ASP A 15 12.25 8.50 -5.85
N GLU A 16 12.97 9.26 -6.68
CA GLU A 16 14.30 9.80 -6.37
C GLU A 16 14.30 10.86 -5.25
N ASN A 17 13.14 11.42 -4.91
CA ASN A 17 12.96 12.38 -3.81
C ASN A 17 12.48 11.70 -2.52
N GLY A 18 12.26 10.38 -2.54
CA GLY A 18 11.71 9.62 -1.43
C GLY A 18 10.20 9.77 -1.27
N GLU A 19 9.50 10.33 -2.26
CA GLU A 19 8.04 10.38 -2.27
C GLU A 19 7.50 8.97 -2.54
N ILE A 20 6.56 8.52 -1.69
CA ILE A 20 5.99 7.18 -1.77
C ILE A 20 4.67 7.24 -2.54
N SER A 21 4.55 6.40 -3.56
CA SER A 21 3.29 6.09 -4.21
C SER A 21 2.82 4.68 -3.86
N VAL A 22 1.51 4.50 -3.72
CA VAL A 22 0.90 3.21 -3.38
C VAL A 22 -0.13 2.83 -4.44
N ASN A 23 0.09 1.67 -5.05
CA ASN A 23 -0.79 1.09 -6.06
C ASN A 23 -1.36 -0.24 -5.57
N VAL A 24 -2.55 -0.60 -6.06
CA VAL A 24 -3.19 -1.90 -5.78
C VAL A 24 -3.20 -2.74 -7.04
N ALA A 25 -2.53 -3.88 -7.01
CA ALA A 25 -2.68 -4.93 -8.01
C ALA A 25 -3.63 -6.01 -7.46
N SER A 26 -4.58 -6.48 -8.27
CA SER A 26 -5.50 -7.54 -7.87
C SER A 26 -5.91 -8.40 -9.06
N GLY A 27 -6.04 -9.71 -8.86
CA GLY A 27 -6.68 -10.59 -9.84
C GLY A 27 -8.19 -10.32 -9.96
N ASP A 28 -8.84 -9.98 -8.84
CA ASP A 28 -10.20 -9.46 -8.76
C ASP A 28 -10.26 -8.25 -7.82
N HIS A 29 -10.66 -7.09 -8.33
CA HIS A 29 -10.72 -5.84 -7.56
C HIS A 29 -11.96 -5.70 -6.67
N ASP A 30 -12.97 -6.55 -6.87
CA ASP A 30 -14.21 -6.58 -6.08
C ASP A 30 -14.16 -7.68 -5.00
N SER A 31 -13.15 -8.55 -5.06
CA SER A 31 -12.81 -9.50 -4.00
C SER A 31 -12.53 -8.80 -2.66
N VAL A 32 -12.68 -9.53 -1.56
CA VAL A 32 -12.38 -9.03 -0.22
C VAL A 32 -10.93 -8.56 -0.09
N THR A 33 -9.98 -9.27 -0.68
CA THR A 33 -8.55 -8.91 -0.65
C THR A 33 -8.29 -7.65 -1.47
N GLY A 34 -8.97 -7.48 -2.61
CA GLY A 34 -8.89 -6.28 -3.45
C GLY A 34 -9.46 -5.06 -2.75
N ALA A 35 -10.64 -5.20 -2.13
CA ALA A 35 -11.26 -4.16 -1.33
C ALA A 35 -10.41 -3.77 -0.11
N LEU A 36 -9.81 -4.76 0.59
CA LEU A 36 -8.92 -4.51 1.72
C LEU A 36 -7.66 -3.74 1.29
N CYS A 37 -7.02 -4.15 0.19
CA CYS A 37 -5.86 -3.43 -0.34
C CYS A 37 -6.22 -1.98 -0.73
N LYS A 38 -7.38 -1.75 -1.36
CA LYS A 38 -7.86 -0.38 -1.67
C LYS A 38 -8.04 0.47 -0.41
N ILE A 39 -8.64 -0.07 0.65
CA ILE A 39 -8.83 0.65 1.92
C ILE A 39 -7.48 1.00 2.54
N ILE A 40 -6.55 0.05 2.57
CA ILE A 40 -5.21 0.26 3.15
C ILE A 40 -4.44 1.30 2.32
N ALA A 41 -4.46 1.20 0.98
CA ALA A 41 -3.82 2.19 0.10
C ALA A 41 -4.35 3.60 0.36
N ASN A 42 -5.68 3.76 0.46
CA ASN A 42 -6.29 5.04 0.78
C ASN A 42 -5.90 5.56 2.17
N LYS A 43 -5.75 4.66 3.15
CA LYS A 43 -5.30 5.03 4.50
C LYS A 43 -3.84 5.49 4.49
N ILE A 44 -2.96 4.84 3.74
CA ILE A 44 -1.56 5.25 3.62
C ILE A 44 -1.44 6.61 2.91
N MET A 45 -2.18 6.81 1.81
CA MET A 45 -2.07 8.02 0.98
C MET A 45 -2.85 9.22 1.52
N GLY A 46 -3.91 9.00 2.31
CA GLY A 46 -4.84 10.03 2.74
C GLY A 46 -4.74 10.42 4.22
N ASP A 47 -3.83 9.81 4.98
CA ASP A 47 -3.66 10.05 6.40
C ASP A 47 -2.18 10.29 6.73
N GLU A 48 -1.81 11.56 6.82
CA GLU A 48 -0.45 12.02 7.09
C GLU A 48 0.06 11.53 8.45
N ASP A 49 -0.80 11.49 9.48
CA ASP A 49 -0.43 11.01 10.82
C ASP A 49 -0.07 9.52 10.77
N PHE A 50 -0.86 8.72 10.04
CA PHE A 50 -0.58 7.30 9.84
C PHE A 50 0.69 7.07 9.01
N GLN A 51 0.91 7.85 7.96
CA GLN A 51 2.13 7.79 7.17
C GLN A 51 3.35 8.11 8.03
N GLN A 52 3.28 9.17 8.84
CA GLN A 52 4.33 9.53 9.78
C GLN A 52 4.58 8.40 10.81
N GLU A 53 3.53 7.81 11.38
CA GLU A 53 3.66 6.67 12.31
C GLU A 53 4.40 5.49 11.67
N LEU A 54 4.13 5.19 10.39
CA LEU A 54 4.82 4.14 9.66
C LEU A 54 6.31 4.48 9.46
N MET A 55 6.63 5.70 9.07
CA MET A 55 8.02 6.15 8.91
C MET A 55 8.80 6.11 10.23
N GLU A 56 8.20 6.59 11.32
CA GLU A 56 8.82 6.55 12.65
C GLU A 56 9.08 5.11 13.15
N LYS A 57 8.27 4.13 12.72
CA LYS A 57 8.50 2.73 13.06
C LYS A 57 9.65 2.14 12.25
N LEU A 58 9.76 2.48 10.96
CA LEU A 58 10.85 2.04 10.09
C LEU A 58 12.20 2.57 10.60
N ASP A 59 12.28 3.85 10.98
CA ASP A 59 13.50 4.47 11.50
C ASP A 59 13.98 3.88 12.85
N ARG A 60 13.11 3.15 13.57
CA ARG A 60 13.44 2.49 14.84
C ARG A 60 13.92 1.05 14.67
N GLU A 61 13.80 0.48 13.47
CA GLU A 61 14.27 -0.87 13.14
C GLU A 61 15.69 -0.91 12.56
N GLU A 62 16.35 0.26 12.41
CA GLU A 62 17.79 0.42 12.15
C GLU A 62 18.61 0.63 13.44
#